data_AF-B9YAV0-F1
#
_entry.id   AF-B9YAV0-F1
#
_cell.length_a   1.000
_cell.length_b   1.000
_cell.length_c   1.000
_cell.angle_alpha   90.00
_cell.angle_beta   90.00
_cell.angle_gamma   90.00
#
_symmetry.space_group_name_H-M   'P 1'
#
loop_
_entity.id
_entity.type
_entity.pdbx_description
1 polymer ?
#
loop_
_entity_poly.entity_id
_entity_poly.type
_entity_poly.pdbx_seq_one_letter_code
_entity_poly.pdbx_strand_id
1 'polypeptide(L)'
;MDFKKQAEKLVQNVTQAAEKGTERAKDKLDQTKRQIELKRQLKATEEMLNTAYMEIGRAYASAREEDQEMPEVENWLEQVRTSQITIADLQRQLAVLKSID
;
A
#
# COMPACT_ATOMS: atom_id res chain seq x y z
N MET A 1 22.36 -12.41 -52.05
CA MET A 1 21.72 -12.39 -50.72
C MET A 1 21.33 -10.96 -50.40
N ASP A 2 20.10 -10.77 -49.94
CA ASP A 2 19.38 -9.49 -49.88
C ASP A 2 19.76 -8.73 -48.59
N PHE A 3 20.91 -8.06 -48.60
CA PHE A 3 21.50 -7.34 -47.45
C PHE A 3 20.55 -6.27 -46.89
N LYS A 4 19.73 -5.67 -47.78
CA LYS A 4 18.72 -4.67 -47.43
C LYS A 4 17.61 -5.26 -46.54
N LYS A 5 17.13 -6.47 -46.86
CA LYS A 5 16.13 -7.18 -46.02
C LYS A 5 16.69 -7.63 -44.67
N GLN A 6 17.99 -7.94 -44.59
CA GLN A 6 18.63 -8.27 -43.31
C GLN A 6 18.77 -7.04 -42.42
N ALA A 7 19.16 -5.89 -42.99
CA ALA A 7 19.24 -4.62 -42.27
C ALA A 7 17.86 -4.15 -41.76
N GLU A 8 16.82 -4.24 -42.58
CA GLU A 8 15.44 -3.90 -42.18
C GLU A 8 14.92 -4.78 -41.04
N LYS A 9 15.18 -6.09 -41.08
CA LYS A 9 14.85 -7.01 -39.97
C LYS A 9 15.62 -6.70 -38.68
N LEU A 10 16.89 -6.30 -38.79
CA LEU A 10 17.70 -5.97 -37.62
C LEU A 10 17.17 -4.71 -36.94
N VAL A 11 16.85 -3.67 -37.72
CA VAL A 11 16.28 -2.43 -37.21
C VAL A 11 14.93 -2.69 -36.53
N GLN A 12 14.02 -3.45 -37.16
CA GLN A 12 12.74 -3.80 -36.54
C GLN A 12 12.91 -4.56 -35.21
N ASN A 13 13.84 -5.50 -35.13
CA ASN A 13 14.09 -6.25 -33.90
C ASN A 13 14.66 -5.36 -32.79
N VAL A 14 15.55 -4.42 -33.13
CA VAL A 14 16.10 -3.46 -32.16
C VAL A 14 15.02 -2.49 -31.67
N THR A 15 14.16 -1.98 -32.57
CA THR A 15 13.05 -1.11 -32.19
C THR A 15 12.06 -1.84 -31.29
N GLN A 16 11.67 -3.07 -31.63
CA GLN A 16 10.78 -3.88 -30.78
C GLN A 16 11.41 -4.26 -29.43
N ALA A 17 12.72 -4.53 -29.40
CA ALA A 17 13.43 -4.80 -28.15
C ALA A 17 13.52 -3.56 -27.26
N ALA A 18 13.74 -2.38 -27.87
CA ALA A 18 13.72 -1.10 -27.18
C ALA A 18 12.33 -0.78 -26.63
N GLU A 19 11.28 -0.92 -27.45
CA GLU A 19 9.87 -0.72 -27.05
C GLU A 19 9.49 -1.64 -25.88
N LYS A 20 9.75 -2.94 -25.99
CA LYS A 20 9.52 -3.91 -24.90
C LYS A 20 10.34 -3.61 -23.65
N GLY A 21 11.57 -3.12 -23.82
CA GLY A 21 12.43 -2.69 -22.71
C GLY A 21 11.85 -1.47 -21.97
N THR A 22 11.35 -0.49 -22.73
CA THR A 22 10.72 0.72 -22.17
C THR A 22 9.38 0.43 -21.51
N GLU A 23 8.55 -0.46 -22.08
CA GLU A 23 7.27 -0.86 -21.48
C GLU A 23 7.49 -1.59 -20.15
N ARG A 24 8.38 -2.59 -20.11
CA ARG A 24 8.71 -3.30 -18.86
C ARG A 24 9.28 -2.40 -17.78
N ALA A 25 10.10 -1.41 -18.15
CA ALA A 25 10.63 -0.44 -17.21
C ALA A 25 9.54 0.47 -16.64
N LYS A 26 8.58 0.88 -17.48
CA LYS A 26 7.41 1.67 -17.07
C LYS A 26 6.50 0.88 -16.13
N ASP A 27 6.20 -0.38 -16.45
CA ASP A 27 5.37 -1.26 -15.63
C ASP A 27 5.97 -1.47 -14.23
N LYS A 28 7.29 -1.71 -14.16
CA LYS A 28 8.00 -1.82 -12.88
C LYS A 28 7.98 -0.52 -12.07
N LEU A 29 8.12 0.62 -12.74
CA LEU A 29 8.04 1.93 -12.09
C LEU A 29 6.64 2.19 -11.52
N ASP A 30 5.60 1.87 -12.28
CA ASP A 30 4.21 2.05 -11.85
C ASP A 30 3.85 1.08 -10.72
N GLN A 31 4.33 -0.17 -10.76
CA GLN A 31 4.21 -1.13 -9.66
C GLN A 31 4.92 -0.63 -8.39
N THR A 32 6.15 -0.10 -8.52
CA THR A 32 6.92 0.45 -7.40
C THR A 32 6.21 1.65 -6.77
N LYS A 33 5.70 2.59 -7.59
CA LYS A 33 4.91 3.73 -7.10
C LYS A 33 3.69 3.26 -6.32
N ARG A 34 2.97 2.26 -6.84
CA ARG A 34 1.80 1.72 -6.17
C ARG A 34 2.13 1.03 -4.84
N GLN A 35 3.25 0.30 -4.78
CA GLN A 35 3.74 -0.26 -3.51
C GLN A 35 4.08 0.83 -2.49
N ILE A 36 4.73 1.93 -2.91
CA ILE A 36 5.06 3.05 -2.03
C ILE A 36 3.79 3.70 -1.48
N GLU A 37 2.80 3.95 -2.33
CA GLU A 37 1.54 4.57 -1.91
C GLU A 37 0.77 3.68 -0.93
N LEU A 38 0.67 2.37 -1.20
CA LEU A 38 0.02 1.43 -0.29
C LEU A 38 0.75 1.34 1.07
N LYS A 39 2.09 1.37 1.08
CA LYS A 39 2.87 1.41 2.34
C LYS A 39 2.63 2.69 3.12
N ARG A 40 2.50 3.83 2.42
CA ARG A 40 2.17 5.12 3.06
C ARG A 40 0.78 5.08 3.71
N GLN A 41 -0.21 4.56 2.99
CA GLN A 41 -1.58 4.39 3.50
C GLN A 41 -1.62 3.43 4.68
N LEU A 42 -0.86 2.33 4.62
CA LEU A 42 -0.75 1.36 5.70
C LEU A 42 -0.23 2.03 6.97
N LYS A 43 0.88 2.77 6.86
CA LYS A 43 1.47 3.49 8.00
C LYS A 43 0.50 4.49 8.61
N ALA A 44 -0.19 5.28 7.78
CA ALA A 44 -1.17 6.25 8.27
C ALA A 44 -2.33 5.56 9.02
N THR A 45 -2.79 4.41 8.52
CA THR A 45 -3.86 3.64 9.15
C THR A 45 -3.41 2.99 10.47
N GLU A 46 -2.16 2.53 10.54
CA GLU A 46 -1.53 2.04 11.78
C GLU A 46 -1.42 3.15 12.84
N GLU A 47 -1.06 4.38 12.43
CA GLU A 47 -1.03 5.55 13.32
C GLU A 47 -2.43 5.91 13.84
N MET A 48 -3.45 5.85 12.99
CA MET A 48 -4.86 6.04 13.40
C MET A 48 -5.31 4.96 14.39
N LEU A 49 -4.96 3.69 14.15
CA LEU A 49 -5.27 2.58 15.06
C LEU A 49 -4.61 2.79 16.42
N ASN A 50 -3.33 3.16 16.43
CA ASN A 50 -2.60 3.40 17.66
C ASN A 50 -3.20 4.58 18.45
N THR A 51 -3.60 5.64 17.76
CA THR A 51 -4.26 6.81 18.37
C THR A 51 -5.57 6.39 19.04
N ALA A 52 -6.43 5.62 18.35
CA ALA A 52 -7.68 5.15 18.92
C ALA A 52 -7.47 4.30 20.19
N TYR A 53 -6.47 3.40 20.18
CA TYR A 53 -6.12 2.63 21.38
C TYR A 53 -5.60 3.51 22.52
N MET A 54 -4.78 4.51 22.23
CA MET A 54 -4.28 5.44 23.24
C MET A 54 -5.42 6.24 23.89
N GLU A 55 -6.37 6.74 23.10
CA GLU A 55 -7.52 7.49 23.62
C GLU A 55 -8.44 6.61 24.48
N ILE A 56 -8.67 5.36 24.10
CA ILE A 56 -9.38 4.38 24.94
C ILE A 56 -8.64 4.17 26.28
N GLY A 57 -7.31 4.00 26.22
CA GLY A 57 -6.48 3.83 27.41
C GLY A 57 -6.49 5.05 28.33
N ARG A 58 -6.48 6.26 27.76
CA ARG A 58 -6.60 7.53 28.51
C ARG A 58 -7.95 7.65 29.19
N ALA A 59 -9.03 7.40 28.46
CA ALA A 59 -10.39 7.39 29.02
C ALA A 59 -10.51 6.44 30.22
N TYR A 60 -9.96 5.23 30.09
CA TYR A 60 -9.94 4.26 31.19
C TYR A 60 -9.10 4.74 32.39
N ALA A 61 -7.90 5.28 32.15
CA ALA A 61 -7.02 5.76 33.21
C ALA A 61 -7.65 6.92 33.98
N SER A 62 -8.20 7.92 33.28
CA SER A 62 -8.86 9.06 33.90
C SER A 62 -10.09 8.64 34.72
N ALA A 63 -10.94 7.78 34.19
CA ALA A 63 -12.11 7.27 34.92
C ALA A 63 -11.69 6.55 36.21
N ARG A 64 -10.61 5.76 36.16
CA ARG A 64 -10.07 5.05 37.31
C ARG A 64 -9.45 5.99 38.36
N GLU A 65 -8.75 7.05 37.93
CA GLU A 65 -8.14 8.03 38.82
C GLU A 65 -9.21 8.88 39.54
N GLU A 66 -10.31 9.18 38.86
CA GLU A 66 -11.40 10.00 39.39
C GLU A 66 -12.51 9.19 40.09
N ASP A 67 -12.37 7.85 40.16
CA ASP A 67 -13.40 6.90 40.65
C ASP A 67 -14.77 7.14 39.99
N GLN A 68 -14.74 7.39 38.67
CA GLN A 68 -15.90 7.67 37.83
C GLN A 68 -16.17 6.54 36.85
N GLU A 69 -17.38 6.54 36.29
CA GLU A 69 -17.73 5.68 35.17
C GLU A 69 -16.93 6.08 33.92
N MET A 70 -16.51 5.07 33.15
CA MET A 70 -15.73 5.30 31.94
C MET A 70 -16.58 6.05 30.89
N PRO A 71 -16.05 7.11 30.25
CA PRO A 71 -16.78 7.82 29.22
C PRO A 71 -17.01 6.92 27.99
N GLU A 72 -18.04 7.25 27.20
CA GLU A 72 -18.34 6.52 25.96
C GLU A 72 -17.17 6.58 24.98
N VAL A 73 -16.68 5.40 24.58
CA VAL A 73 -15.58 5.24 23.62
C VAL A 73 -16.01 4.54 22.33
N GLU A 74 -17.32 4.45 22.06
CA GLU A 74 -17.87 3.71 20.91
C GLU A 74 -17.26 4.19 19.58
N ASN A 75 -17.08 5.51 19.41
CA ASN A 75 -16.42 6.09 18.24
C ASN A 75 -14.98 5.59 18.08
N TRP A 76 -14.23 5.47 19.19
CA TRP A 76 -12.86 4.96 19.16
C TRP A 76 -12.82 3.46 18.88
N LEU A 77 -13.80 2.70 19.40
CA LEU A 77 -13.94 1.26 19.09
C LEU A 77 -14.29 1.03 17.61
N GLU A 78 -15.15 1.85 17.03
CA GLU A 78 -15.45 1.82 15.60
C GLU A 78 -14.21 2.16 14.75
N GLN A 79 -13.44 3.16 15.17
CA GLN A 79 -12.17 3.51 14.53
C GLN A 79 -11.17 2.35 14.59
N VAL A 80 -11.07 1.64 15.72
CA VAL A 80 -10.23 0.44 15.86
C VAL A 80 -10.65 -0.63 14.84
N ARG A 81 -11.94 -0.96 14.79
CA ARG A 81 -12.46 -1.99 13.86
C ARG A 81 -12.18 -1.62 12.41
N THR A 82 -12.47 -0.37 12.03
CA THR A 82 -12.28 0.12 10.66
C THR A 82 -10.81 0.13 10.27
N SER A 83 -9.92 0.60 11.15
CA SER A 83 -8.48 0.59 10.91
C SER A 83 -7.93 -0.82 10.77
N GLN A 84 -8.37 -1.78 11.59
CA GLN A 84 -7.95 -3.19 11.48
C GLN A 84 -8.34 -3.82 10.14
N ILE A 85 -9.59 -3.62 9.70
CA ILE A 85 -10.06 -4.11 8.39
C ILE A 85 -9.24 -3.49 7.26
N THR A 86 -9.00 -2.18 7.33
CA THR A 86 -8.25 -1.43 6.32
C THR A 86 -6.79 -1.89 6.26
N ILE A 87 -6.14 -2.09 7.41
CA ILE A 87 -4.77 -2.63 7.50
C ILE A 87 -4.70 -4.01 6.84
N ALA A 88 -5.64 -4.91 7.16
CA ALA A 88 -5.66 -6.25 6.58
C ALA A 88 -5.81 -6.22 5.05
N ASP A 89 -6.66 -5.34 4.53
CA ASP A 89 -6.84 -5.18 3.09
C ASP A 89 -5.58 -4.59 2.41
N LEU A 90 -4.98 -3.55 2.98
CA LEU A 90 -3.73 -2.96 2.46
C LEU A 90 -2.58 -3.97 2.47
N GLN A 91 -2.46 -4.77 3.53
CA GLN A 91 -1.48 -5.86 3.61
C GLN A 91 -1.73 -6.93 2.53
N ARG A 92 -2.99 -7.29 2.27
CA ARG A 92 -3.36 -8.21 1.19
C ARG A 92 -2.99 -7.63 -0.18
N GLN A 93 -3.30 -6.37 -0.44
CA GLN A 93 -2.95 -5.70 -1.70
C GLN A 93 -1.43 -5.65 -1.92
N LEU A 94 -0.66 -5.36 -0.87
CA LEU A 94 0.81 -5.40 -0.91
C LEU A 94 1.36 -6.81 -1.17
N ALA A 95 0.74 -7.84 -0.59
CA ALA A 95 1.14 -9.24 -0.83
C ALA A 95 0.92 -9.64 -2.30
N VAL A 96 -0.23 -9.26 -2.89
CA VAL A 96 -0.52 -9.50 -4.31
C VAL A 96 0.51 -8.81 -5.21
N LEU A 97 0.89 -7.56 -4.90
CA LEU A 97 1.90 -6.84 -5.67
C LEU A 97 3.31 -7.43 -5.56
N LYS A 98 3.63 -8.16 -4.48
CA LYS A 98 4.90 -8.86 -4.30
C LYS A 98 4.92 -10.22 -5.00
N SER A 99 3.77 -10.86 -5.19
CA SER A 99 3.67 -12.16 -5.88
C SER A 99 3.68 -12.05 -7.41
N ILE A 100 3.68 -10.83 -7.95
CA ILE A 100 3.72 -10.55 -9.40
C ILE A 100 5.16 -10.35 -9.91
N ASP A 101 6.14 -10.15 -9.00
CA ASP A 101 7.58 -10.16 -9.30
C ASP A 101 8.13 -11.60 -9.43
#